data_AF-A0A2G9XGV5-F1
#
_entry.id   AF-A0A2G9XGV5-F1
#
_cell.length_a   1.000
_cell.length_b   1.000
_cell.length_c   1.000
_cell.angle_alpha   90.00
_cell.angle_beta   90.00
_cell.angle_gamma   90.00
#
_symmetry.space_group_name_H-M   'P 1'
#
loop_
_entity.id
_entity.type
_entity.pdbx_description
1 polymer ?
#
loop_
_entity_poly.entity_id
_entity_poly.type
_entity_poly.pdbx_seq_one_letter_code
_entity_poly.pdbx_strand_id
1 'polypeptide(L)'
;MGFKPEQIQDSLVDRTGNTGSAQAFMMLASALAAAKPGETILWANFGSGSDTLLLTVSSEIERRGNSSVTGLTLEAGKELSYQKYLAFRGFVQTPQELIRLFPSASVMWRTRKWSAALHGSKCNVCGLITFPIQRVCYSCKSRDNFEEFPLSDKKGKVFSYSLDNLAGGPNPPTIQTIVETEVGARIYCLMTDCEPEEIKIGAPVEMTYRRFHEEAGFYNYYWKCRPMGT
;
A
#
# COMPACT_ATOMS: atom_id res chain seq x y z
N MET A 1 -10.38 25.15 23.63
CA MET A 1 -10.30 25.86 22.34
C MET A 1 -11.67 26.27 21.76
N GLY A 2 -12.78 26.18 22.51
CA GLY A 2 -14.07 26.73 22.05
C GLY A 2 -14.71 26.05 20.82
N PHE A 3 -14.18 24.90 20.38
CA PHE A 3 -14.77 24.12 19.30
C PHE A 3 -16.09 23.49 19.76
N LYS A 4 -17.08 23.50 18.87
CA LYS A 4 -18.30 22.72 19.06
C LYS A 4 -18.00 21.23 18.84
N PRO A 5 -18.75 20.31 19.46
CA PRO A 5 -18.54 18.87 19.27
C PRO A 5 -18.52 18.43 17.80
N GLU A 6 -19.31 19.08 16.94
CA GLU A 6 -19.41 18.75 15.51
C GLU A 6 -18.17 19.18 14.71
N GLN A 7 -17.32 20.04 15.28
CA GLN A 7 -16.06 20.48 14.65
C GLN A 7 -14.87 19.57 15.02
N ILE A 8 -15.08 18.61 15.92
CA ILE A 8 -14.05 17.69 16.39
C ILE A 8 -14.16 16.40 15.56
N GLN A 9 -13.06 16.03 14.92
CA GLN A 9 -13.01 14.81 14.13
C GLN A 9 -13.07 13.57 15.03
N ASP A 10 -13.83 12.56 14.61
CA ASP A 10 -13.87 11.25 15.26
C ASP A 10 -12.45 10.66 15.37
N SER A 11 -12.11 10.15 16.55
CA SER A 11 -10.77 9.62 16.82
C SER A 11 -10.43 8.39 15.98
N LEU A 12 -11.43 7.70 15.43
CA LEU A 12 -11.38 6.42 14.75
C LEU A 12 -10.93 5.23 15.61
N VAL A 13 -10.56 5.45 16.88
CA VAL A 13 -9.98 4.40 17.75
C VAL A 13 -10.94 3.24 17.95
N ASP A 14 -12.24 3.52 18.13
CA ASP A 14 -13.26 2.47 18.30
C ASP A 14 -13.44 1.63 17.03
N ARG A 15 -13.11 2.20 15.86
CA ARG A 15 -13.27 1.54 14.56
C ARG A 15 -12.02 0.84 14.07
N THR A 16 -10.83 1.40 14.33
CA THR A 16 -9.56 0.92 13.75
C THR A 16 -8.55 0.46 14.80
N GLY A 17 -8.87 0.62 16.09
CA GLY A 17 -7.91 0.47 17.17
C GLY A 17 -6.91 1.63 17.24
N ASN A 18 -5.89 1.47 18.10
CA ASN A 18 -4.81 2.45 18.26
C ASN A 18 -3.70 2.16 17.25
N THR A 19 -3.57 3.03 16.24
CA THR A 19 -2.53 2.93 15.19
C THR A 19 -1.24 3.69 15.52
N GLY A 20 -1.12 4.22 16.73
CA GLY A 20 0.05 4.97 17.20
C GLY A 20 0.26 6.26 16.41
N SER A 21 1.46 6.44 15.87
CA SER A 21 1.85 7.67 15.13
C SER A 21 1.02 7.92 13.87
N ALA A 22 0.35 6.90 13.31
CA ALA A 22 -0.50 7.05 12.13
C ALA A 22 -1.89 7.63 12.47
N GLN A 23 -2.32 7.60 13.74
CA GLN A 23 -3.69 7.91 14.14
C GLN A 23 -4.11 9.33 13.71
N ALA A 24 -3.26 10.32 14.00
CA ALA A 24 -3.53 11.70 13.66
C ALA A 24 -3.66 11.91 12.14
N PHE A 25 -2.88 11.20 11.33
CA PHE A 25 -2.97 11.29 9.87
C PHE A 25 -4.19 10.55 9.31
N MET A 26 -4.61 9.46 9.94
CA MET A 26 -5.89 8.81 9.62
C MET A 26 -7.08 9.72 9.93
N MET A 27 -7.06 10.41 11.07
CA MET A 27 -8.06 11.42 11.40
C MET A 27 -8.06 12.55 10.37
N LEU A 28 -6.89 13.04 9.95
CA LEU A 28 -6.79 14.05 8.88
C LEU A 28 -7.38 13.57 7.55
N ALA A 29 -7.05 12.34 7.14
CA ALA A 29 -7.59 11.76 5.91
C ALA A 29 -9.11 11.58 5.96
N SER A 30 -9.66 11.27 7.14
CA SER A 30 -11.10 11.18 7.37
C SER A 30 -11.77 12.57 7.36
N ALA A 31 -11.15 13.58 7.96
CA ALA A 31 -11.64 14.97 7.91
C ALA A 31 -11.63 15.51 6.47
N LEU A 32 -10.54 15.28 5.73
CA LEU A 32 -10.41 15.65 4.32
C LEU A 32 -11.41 14.91 3.41
N ALA A 33 -11.93 13.76 3.81
CA ALA A 33 -12.96 13.05 3.05
C ALA A 33 -14.34 13.74 3.12
N ALA A 34 -14.61 14.48 4.19
CA ALA A 34 -15.84 15.24 4.38
C ALA A 34 -15.70 16.75 4.06
N ALA A 35 -14.47 17.27 4.02
CA ALA A 35 -14.19 18.69 3.88
C ALA A 35 -14.57 19.27 2.50
N LYS A 36 -14.84 20.58 2.49
CA LYS A 36 -15.14 21.39 1.30
C LYS A 36 -14.04 22.41 1.00
N PRO A 37 -13.92 22.89 -0.25
CA PRO A 37 -12.98 23.96 -0.58
C PRO A 37 -13.17 25.21 0.30
N GLY A 38 -12.06 25.79 0.76
CA GLY A 38 -12.03 26.98 1.61
C GLY A 38 -12.17 26.71 3.12
N GLU A 39 -12.47 25.47 3.53
CA GLU A 39 -12.48 25.11 4.95
C GLU A 39 -11.07 25.08 5.53
N THR A 40 -10.96 25.43 6.81
CA THR A 40 -9.70 25.42 7.55
C THR A 40 -9.69 24.25 8.53
N ILE A 41 -8.65 23.41 8.45
CA ILE A 41 -8.46 22.26 9.33
C ILE A 41 -7.27 22.54 10.24
N LEU A 42 -7.50 22.51 11.55
CA LEU A 42 -6.44 22.45 12.55
C LEU A 42 -6.10 20.99 12.82
N TRP A 43 -4.94 20.55 12.38
CA TRP A 43 -4.41 19.24 12.69
C TRP A 43 -3.45 19.34 13.87
N ALA A 44 -3.73 18.62 14.95
CA ALA A 44 -2.88 18.59 16.14
C ALA A 44 -2.61 17.15 16.57
N ASN A 45 -1.34 16.82 16.74
CA ASN A 45 -0.88 15.54 17.26
C ASN A 45 -0.14 15.76 18.57
N PHE A 46 -0.35 14.89 19.55
CA PHE A 46 0.29 14.98 20.87
C PHE A 46 0.68 13.58 21.39
N GLY A 47 1.83 13.50 22.06
CA GLY A 47 2.42 12.27 22.57
C GLY A 47 3.70 12.57 23.37
N SER A 48 4.85 11.99 22.97
CA SER A 48 6.18 12.38 23.50
C SER A 48 6.67 13.76 23.01
N GLY A 49 5.80 14.51 22.34
CA GLY A 49 5.98 15.86 21.79
C GLY A 49 4.62 16.35 21.28
N SER A 50 4.60 17.50 20.61
CA SER A 50 3.39 17.98 19.92
C SER A 50 3.73 18.59 18.57
N ASP A 51 2.90 18.25 17.58
CA ASP A 51 2.94 18.82 16.24
C ASP A 51 1.59 19.48 15.96
N THR A 52 1.59 20.62 15.29
CA THR A 52 0.35 21.30 14.91
C THR A 52 0.51 21.95 13.55
N LEU A 53 -0.47 21.71 12.67
CA LEU A 53 -0.54 22.25 11.33
C LEU A 53 -1.91 22.92 11.13
N LEU A 54 -1.90 24.11 10.55
CA LEU A 54 -3.11 24.77 10.08
C LEU A 54 -3.18 24.63 8.56
N LEU A 55 -4.19 23.93 8.07
CA LEU A 55 -4.36 23.60 6.65
C LEU A 55 -5.58 24.31 6.10
N THR A 56 -5.47 24.87 4.89
CA THR A 56 -6.62 25.38 4.14
C THR A 56 -6.91 24.41 3.01
N VAL A 57 -8.15 23.95 2.93
CA VAL A 57 -8.59 23.00 1.91
C VAL A 57 -8.73 23.74 0.59
N SER A 58 -7.97 23.32 -0.42
CA SER A 58 -8.00 23.91 -1.75
C SER A 58 -9.09 23.28 -2.63
N SER A 59 -9.34 23.85 -3.81
CA SER A 59 -10.37 23.33 -4.74
C SER A 59 -9.99 21.99 -5.35
N GLU A 60 -8.72 21.61 -5.32
CA GLU A 60 -8.23 20.30 -5.76
C GLU A 60 -8.82 19.14 -4.95
N ILE A 61 -9.38 19.41 -3.76
CA ILE A 61 -10.07 18.39 -2.96
C ILE A 61 -11.23 17.74 -3.72
N GLU A 62 -11.84 18.43 -4.69
CA GLU A 62 -12.91 17.90 -5.53
C GLU A 62 -12.43 16.80 -6.49
N ARG A 63 -11.12 16.75 -6.77
CA ARG A 63 -10.50 15.71 -7.61
C ARG A 63 -10.10 14.46 -6.79
N ARG A 64 -10.43 14.41 -5.50
CA ARG A 64 -10.06 13.27 -4.64
C ARG A 64 -10.79 11.99 -5.07
N GLY A 65 -10.10 10.86 -4.98
CA GLY A 65 -10.73 9.55 -4.99
C GLY A 65 -11.41 9.25 -3.64
N ASN A 66 -12.04 8.08 -3.52
CA ASN A 66 -12.57 7.61 -2.24
C ASN A 66 -11.42 7.44 -1.23
N SER A 67 -11.56 8.01 -0.04
CA SER A 67 -10.61 7.79 1.06
C SER A 67 -10.76 6.35 1.57
N SER A 68 -9.70 5.54 1.47
CA SER A 68 -9.71 4.18 2.00
C SER A 68 -9.87 4.15 3.53
N VAL A 69 -9.50 5.24 4.21
CA VAL A 69 -9.51 5.35 5.67
C VAL A 69 -10.92 5.26 6.25
N THR A 70 -11.93 5.79 5.55
CA THR A 70 -13.32 5.69 6.02
C THR A 70 -13.88 4.27 5.94
N GLY A 71 -13.25 3.39 5.16
CA GLY A 71 -13.61 1.96 5.04
C GLY A 71 -12.79 1.02 5.92
N LEU A 72 -11.81 1.52 6.68
CA LEU A 72 -11.03 0.69 7.61
C LEU A 72 -11.87 0.42 8.87
N THR A 73 -12.16 -0.85 9.14
CA THR A 73 -12.83 -1.30 10.35
C THR A 73 -12.14 -2.53 10.92
N LEU A 74 -12.12 -2.66 12.25
CA LEU A 74 -11.66 -3.84 12.97
C LEU A 74 -12.49 -5.08 12.58
N GLU A 75 -13.77 -4.90 12.28
CA GLU A 75 -14.68 -5.95 11.82
C GLU A 75 -14.26 -6.57 10.49
N ALA A 76 -13.59 -5.81 9.62
CA ALA A 76 -13.00 -6.32 8.38
C ALA A 76 -11.64 -7.01 8.59
N GLY A 77 -11.09 -6.93 9.81
CA GLY A 77 -9.84 -7.59 10.18
C GLY A 77 -10.01 -9.09 10.41
N LYS A 78 -8.92 -9.85 10.24
CA LYS A 78 -8.88 -11.27 10.61
C LYS A 78 -8.31 -11.42 12.02
N GLU A 79 -8.90 -12.30 12.81
CA GLU A 79 -8.38 -12.67 14.12
C GLU A 79 -7.01 -13.35 13.97
N LEU A 80 -6.02 -12.88 14.75
CA LEU A 80 -4.69 -13.45 14.76
C LEU A 80 -4.58 -14.48 15.88
N SER A 81 -4.04 -15.65 15.56
CA SER A 81 -3.67 -16.60 16.60
C SER A 81 -2.60 -16.00 17.51
N TYR A 82 -2.60 -16.40 18.78
CA TYR A 82 -1.62 -15.91 19.74
C TYR A 82 -0.17 -16.18 19.29
N GLN A 83 0.07 -17.31 18.63
CA GLN A 83 1.37 -17.66 18.06
C GLN A 83 1.78 -16.69 16.94
N LYS A 84 0.87 -16.35 16.00
CA LYS A 84 1.11 -15.35 14.95
C LYS A 84 1.40 -13.99 15.59
N TYR A 85 0.64 -13.61 16.63
CA TYR A 85 0.89 -12.38 17.39
C TYR A 85 2.31 -12.35 18.01
N LEU A 86 2.71 -13.39 18.74
CA LEU A 86 4.04 -13.47 19.35
C LEU A 86 5.17 -13.40 18.29
N ALA A 87 5.00 -14.09 17.16
CA ALA A 87 5.94 -14.05 16.05
C ALA A 87 6.04 -12.63 15.44
N PHE A 88 4.91 -11.96 15.21
CA PHE A 88 4.87 -10.60 14.63
C PHE A 88 5.44 -9.54 15.57
N ARG A 89 5.34 -9.76 16.88
CA ARG A 89 5.94 -8.90 17.91
C ARG A 89 7.42 -9.21 18.16
N GLY A 90 7.97 -10.25 17.53
CA GLY A 90 9.36 -10.66 17.72
C GLY A 90 9.63 -11.33 19.07
N PHE A 91 8.59 -11.84 19.75
CA PHE A 91 8.74 -12.59 21.00
C PHE A 91 9.11 -14.06 20.78
N VAL A 92 8.91 -14.56 19.56
CA VAL A 92 9.31 -15.92 19.15
C VAL A 92 10.24 -15.81 17.95
N GLN A 93 11.30 -16.61 17.95
CA GLN A 93 12.23 -16.68 16.83
C GLN A 93 11.53 -17.31 15.62
N THR A 94 11.56 -16.61 14.49
CA THR A 94 10.99 -17.07 13.22
C THR A 94 12.08 -17.54 12.27
N PRO A 95 11.78 -18.43 11.31
CA PRO A 95 12.75 -18.82 10.29
C PRO A 95 13.28 -17.58 9.57
N GLN A 96 14.61 -17.44 9.53
CA GLN A 96 15.26 -16.32 8.87
C GLN A 96 15.00 -16.41 7.36
N GLU A 97 14.76 -15.27 6.71
CA GLU A 97 14.81 -15.21 5.25
C GLU A 97 16.20 -15.63 4.77
N LEU A 98 16.23 -16.59 3.83
CA LEU A 98 17.47 -17.15 3.30
C LEU A 98 18.29 -16.12 2.50
N ILE A 99 17.62 -15.12 1.93
CA ILE A 99 18.22 -14.06 1.13
C ILE A 99 17.90 -12.72 1.78
N ARG A 100 18.91 -12.05 2.33
CA ARG A 100 18.79 -10.67 2.80
C ARG A 100 19.08 -9.70 1.67
N LEU A 101 18.04 -8.98 1.24
CA LEU A 101 18.19 -7.90 0.27
C LEU A 101 18.56 -6.62 1.01
N PHE A 102 19.79 -6.13 0.81
CA PHE A 102 20.19 -4.85 1.39
C PHE A 102 19.60 -3.69 0.59
N PRO A 103 18.96 -2.72 1.26
CA PRO A 103 18.49 -1.53 0.58
C PRO A 103 19.65 -0.66 0.11
N SER A 104 19.44 -0.03 -1.04
CA SER A 104 20.37 0.96 -1.59
C SER A 104 19.62 2.26 -1.83
N ALA A 105 20.04 3.32 -1.13
CA ALA A 105 19.44 4.65 -1.28
C ALA A 105 19.49 5.15 -2.73
N SER A 106 20.57 4.87 -3.46
CA SER A 106 20.71 5.27 -4.86
C SER A 106 19.82 4.47 -5.81
N VAL A 107 19.58 3.18 -5.53
CA VAL A 107 18.60 2.39 -6.28
C VAL A 107 17.20 2.92 -6.01
N MET A 108 16.80 3.05 -4.75
CA MET A 108 15.49 3.57 -4.36
C MET A 108 15.21 4.95 -4.97
N TRP A 109 16.19 5.86 -4.96
CA TRP A 109 16.04 7.17 -5.58
C TRP A 109 15.79 7.09 -7.09
N ARG A 110 16.54 6.24 -7.81
CA ARG A 110 16.41 6.05 -9.27
C ARG A 110 15.11 5.33 -9.63
N THR A 111 14.66 4.38 -8.80
CA THR A 111 13.49 3.55 -9.07
C THR A 111 12.20 4.10 -8.47
N ARG A 112 12.25 5.17 -7.66
CA ARG A 112 11.12 5.70 -6.87
C ARG A 112 9.80 5.80 -7.63
N LYS A 113 9.85 6.15 -8.92
CA LYS A 113 8.65 6.31 -9.75
C LYS A 113 7.94 4.98 -10.01
N TRP A 114 8.69 3.91 -10.32
CA TRP A 114 8.06 2.60 -10.50
C TRP A 114 7.93 1.81 -9.19
N SER A 115 8.84 2.00 -8.22
CA SER A 115 8.83 1.24 -6.96
C SER A 115 7.91 1.82 -5.88
N ALA A 116 7.89 3.15 -5.71
CA ALA A 116 7.05 3.79 -4.69
C ALA A 116 5.71 4.26 -5.27
N ALA A 117 5.71 4.87 -6.47
CA ALA A 117 4.47 5.35 -7.10
C ALA A 117 3.75 4.29 -7.98
N LEU A 118 4.35 3.10 -8.17
CA LEU A 118 3.81 2.02 -9.03
C LEU A 118 3.56 2.45 -10.48
N HIS A 119 4.45 3.26 -11.04
CA HIS A 119 4.38 3.59 -12.47
C HIS A 119 4.93 2.46 -13.34
N GLY A 120 4.21 2.10 -14.38
CA GLY A 120 4.70 1.34 -15.52
C GLY A 120 5.11 2.25 -16.68
N SER A 121 5.49 1.63 -17.80
CA SER A 121 5.76 2.33 -19.06
C SER A 121 4.68 1.98 -20.08
N LYS A 122 4.03 2.99 -20.66
CA LYS A 122 3.14 2.85 -21.80
C LYS A 122 3.85 3.30 -23.07
N CYS A 123 4.01 2.39 -24.04
CA CYS A 123 4.70 2.72 -25.28
C CYS A 123 3.85 3.66 -26.15
N ASN A 124 4.42 4.78 -26.61
CA ASN A 124 3.72 5.75 -27.45
C ASN A 124 3.50 5.25 -28.91
N VAL A 125 4.15 4.16 -29.31
CA VAL A 125 4.04 3.60 -30.67
C VAL A 125 2.97 2.52 -30.77
N CYS A 126 3.00 1.54 -29.86
CA CYS A 126 2.09 0.38 -29.90
C CYS A 126 1.07 0.34 -28.75
N GLY A 127 1.14 1.28 -27.80
CA GLY A 127 0.22 1.34 -26.66
C GLY A 127 0.45 0.29 -25.57
N LEU A 128 1.43 -0.63 -25.74
CA LEU A 128 1.71 -1.67 -24.74
C LEU A 128 2.10 -1.05 -23.39
N ILE A 129 1.42 -1.47 -22.33
CA ILE A 129 1.71 -1.08 -20.95
C ILE A 129 2.46 -2.21 -20.27
N THR A 130 3.63 -1.91 -19.72
CA THR A 130 4.46 -2.89 -19.01
C THR A 130 4.90 -2.38 -17.65
N PHE A 131 5.12 -3.31 -16.73
CA PHE A 131 5.72 -3.05 -15.43
C PHE A 131 6.91 -3.98 -15.22
N PRO A 132 8.05 -3.52 -14.68
CA PRO A 132 8.36 -2.14 -14.30
C PRO A 132 8.56 -1.22 -15.52
N ILE A 133 8.94 0.04 -15.30
CA ILE A 133 9.30 0.96 -16.40
C ILE A 133 10.43 0.35 -17.24
N GLN A 134 10.19 0.21 -18.54
CA GLN A 134 11.17 -0.31 -19.50
C GLN A 134 11.58 0.77 -20.50
N ARG A 135 12.88 0.88 -20.76
CA ARG A 135 13.41 1.77 -21.80
C ARG A 135 13.18 1.23 -23.22
N VAL A 136 13.00 -0.08 -23.38
CA VAL A 136 12.77 -0.71 -24.69
C VAL A 136 11.47 -1.49 -24.63
N CYS A 137 10.54 -1.17 -25.54
CA CYS A 137 9.27 -1.88 -25.61
C CYS A 137 9.47 -3.35 -26.03
N TYR A 138 8.89 -4.30 -25.31
CA TYR A 138 9.02 -5.73 -25.65
C TYR A 138 8.34 -6.11 -26.98
N SER A 139 7.27 -5.40 -27.36
CA SER A 139 6.53 -5.66 -28.59
C SER A 139 7.20 -5.01 -29.81
N CYS A 140 7.23 -3.68 -29.89
CA CYS A 140 7.72 -2.96 -31.08
C CYS A 140 9.20 -2.55 -31.03
N LYS A 141 9.92 -2.85 -29.95
CA LYS A 141 11.35 -2.50 -29.74
C LYS A 141 11.68 -1.01 -29.78
N SER A 142 10.67 -0.13 -29.77
CA SER A 142 10.88 1.31 -29.63
C SER A 142 11.64 1.62 -28.33
N ARG A 143 12.68 2.45 -28.43
CA ARG A 143 13.57 2.82 -27.33
C ARG A 143 13.26 4.25 -26.85
N ASP A 144 13.17 4.44 -25.54
CA ASP A 144 12.96 5.73 -24.88
C ASP A 144 11.72 6.52 -25.37
N ASN A 145 10.76 5.84 -25.98
CA ASN A 145 9.51 6.44 -26.46
C ASN A 145 8.31 5.82 -25.73
N PHE A 146 8.18 6.21 -24.47
CA PHE A 146 7.11 5.79 -23.58
C PHE A 146 6.70 6.94 -22.67
N GLU A 147 5.47 6.89 -22.17
CA GLU A 147 5.01 7.71 -21.06
C GLU A 147 4.94 6.88 -19.78
N GLU A 148 5.16 7.51 -18.63
CA GLU A 148 4.95 6.87 -17.33
C GLU A 148 3.45 6.70 -17.11
N PHE A 149 3.02 5.48 -16.76
CA PHE A 149 1.62 5.16 -16.60
C PHE A 149 1.35 4.69 -15.16
N PRO A 150 0.50 5.39 -14.39
CA PRO A 150 0.19 4.98 -13.02
C PRO A 150 -0.61 3.66 -13.01
N LEU A 151 -0.16 2.69 -12.22
CA LEU A 151 -0.82 1.40 -12.04
C LEU A 151 -1.38 1.20 -10.61
N SER A 152 -1.16 2.16 -9.71
CA SER A 152 -1.54 2.07 -8.29
C SER A 152 -3.05 1.97 -8.04
N ASP A 153 -3.85 2.59 -8.90
CA ASP A 153 -5.31 2.63 -8.83
C ASP A 153 -5.97 1.53 -9.69
N LYS A 154 -5.19 0.74 -10.44
CA LYS A 154 -5.71 -0.25 -11.37
C LYS A 154 -6.03 -1.55 -10.65
N LYS A 155 -7.24 -2.04 -10.88
CA LYS A 155 -7.66 -3.37 -10.40
C LYS A 155 -6.95 -4.44 -11.21
N GLY A 156 -6.75 -5.59 -10.59
CA GLY A 156 -6.14 -6.74 -11.24
C GLY A 156 -6.84 -8.04 -10.88
N LYS A 157 -6.35 -9.11 -11.49
CA LYS A 157 -6.72 -10.48 -11.18
C LYS A 157 -5.48 -11.33 -10.97
N VAL A 158 -5.58 -12.37 -10.15
CA VAL A 158 -4.49 -13.34 -9.99
C VAL A 158 -4.27 -14.08 -11.32
N PHE A 159 -3.12 -13.87 -11.96
CA PHE A 159 -2.75 -14.61 -13.18
C PHE A 159 -2.16 -15.98 -12.81
N SER A 160 -1.25 -15.99 -11.84
CA SER A 160 -0.64 -17.21 -11.29
C SER A 160 -0.11 -16.91 -9.89
N TYR A 161 0.03 -17.94 -9.06
CA TYR A 161 0.60 -17.82 -7.73
C TYR A 161 1.38 -19.07 -7.33
N SER A 162 2.28 -18.93 -6.36
CA SER A 162 2.96 -20.03 -5.70
C SER A 162 2.99 -19.80 -4.18
N LEU A 163 3.02 -20.90 -3.43
CA LEU A 163 3.11 -20.90 -1.97
C LEU A 163 4.50 -21.35 -1.56
N ASP A 164 5.28 -20.44 -1.00
CA ASP A 164 6.65 -20.72 -0.59
C ASP A 164 6.75 -20.88 0.93
N ASN A 165 6.89 -22.14 1.36
CA ASN A 165 7.08 -22.49 2.78
C ASN A 165 8.52 -22.26 3.27
N LEU A 166 9.48 -22.07 2.36
CA LEU A 166 10.91 -21.98 2.66
C LEU A 166 11.48 -20.57 2.47
N ALA A 167 10.67 -19.61 2.00
CA ALA A 167 11.04 -18.19 1.89
C ALA A 167 11.53 -17.59 3.21
N GLY A 168 11.10 -18.17 4.34
CA GLY A 168 11.32 -17.62 5.68
C GLY A 168 10.35 -16.49 6.01
N GLY A 169 10.57 -15.86 7.16
CA GLY A 169 9.73 -14.78 7.66
C GLY A 169 8.63 -15.23 8.62
N PRO A 170 7.87 -14.27 9.16
CA PRO A 170 7.00 -14.51 10.31
C PRO A 170 5.64 -15.14 9.96
N ASN A 171 5.28 -15.20 8.67
CA ASN A 171 3.99 -15.71 8.21
C ASN A 171 4.13 -16.67 7.01
N PRO A 172 4.70 -17.88 7.21
CA PRO A 172 4.73 -18.90 6.17
C PRO A 172 3.33 -19.50 5.93
N PRO A 173 2.99 -19.92 4.71
CA PRO A 173 3.77 -19.75 3.47
C PRO A 173 3.73 -18.32 2.94
N THR A 174 4.84 -17.87 2.35
CA THR A 174 4.85 -16.62 1.59
C THR A 174 4.14 -16.84 0.25
N ILE A 175 3.08 -16.06 0.02
CA ILE A 175 2.30 -16.13 -1.20
C ILE A 175 2.93 -15.21 -2.25
N GLN A 176 3.55 -15.80 -3.27
CA GLN A 176 4.11 -15.08 -4.40
C GLN A 176 3.07 -15.06 -5.53
N THR A 177 2.79 -13.89 -6.11
CA THR A 177 1.74 -13.74 -7.11
C THR A 177 2.20 -12.96 -8.32
N ILE A 178 1.64 -13.31 -9.47
CA ILE A 178 1.64 -12.48 -10.67
C ILE A 178 0.22 -11.96 -10.83
N VAL A 179 0.06 -10.64 -10.76
CA VAL A 179 -1.20 -9.95 -10.97
C VAL A 179 -1.26 -9.45 -12.41
N GLU A 180 -2.35 -9.75 -13.12
CA GLU A 180 -2.66 -9.13 -14.41
C GLU A 180 -3.65 -8.00 -14.17
N THR A 181 -3.20 -6.77 -14.39
CA THR A 181 -4.03 -5.56 -14.27
C THR A 181 -5.07 -5.52 -15.39
N GLU A 182 -6.15 -4.77 -15.20
CA GLU A 182 -7.19 -4.53 -16.22
C GLU A 182 -6.63 -3.91 -17.52
N VAL A 183 -5.50 -3.20 -17.42
CA VAL A 183 -4.78 -2.60 -18.56
C VAL A 183 -3.76 -3.54 -19.20
N GLY A 184 -3.72 -4.81 -18.79
CA GLY A 184 -2.87 -5.87 -19.37
C GLY A 184 -1.43 -5.91 -18.84
N ALA A 185 -1.02 -4.99 -17.97
CA ALA A 185 0.29 -5.04 -17.34
C ALA A 185 0.36 -6.16 -16.29
N ARG A 186 1.44 -6.94 -16.30
CA ARG A 186 1.70 -8.00 -15.32
C ARG A 186 2.68 -7.52 -14.25
N ILE A 187 2.32 -7.72 -12.99
CA ILE A 187 3.08 -7.28 -11.83
C ILE A 187 3.38 -8.49 -10.96
N TYR A 188 4.66 -8.73 -10.68
CA TYR A 188 5.06 -9.67 -9.64
C TYR A 188 5.03 -8.96 -8.29
N CYS A 189 4.28 -9.52 -7.33
CA CYS A 189 4.22 -9.01 -5.97
C CYS A 189 3.81 -10.12 -4.99
N LEU A 190 4.12 -9.92 -3.70
CA LEU A 190 3.60 -10.78 -2.65
C LEU A 190 2.13 -10.44 -2.38
N MET A 191 1.33 -11.45 -2.07
CA MET A 191 -0.04 -11.25 -1.62
C MET A 191 -0.10 -11.12 -0.10
N THR A 192 -1.08 -10.36 0.39
CA THR A 192 -1.34 -10.13 1.80
C THR A 192 -2.85 -10.11 2.08
N ASP A 193 -3.23 -10.06 3.35
CA ASP A 193 -4.62 -10.03 3.84
C ASP A 193 -5.51 -11.23 3.43
N CYS A 194 -4.91 -12.40 3.19
CA CYS A 194 -5.65 -13.63 2.86
C CYS A 194 -4.99 -14.88 3.46
N GLU A 195 -5.78 -15.93 3.63
CA GLU A 195 -5.21 -17.26 3.94
C GLU A 195 -4.89 -17.99 2.62
N PRO A 196 -3.83 -18.83 2.57
CA PRO A 196 -3.38 -19.48 1.34
C PRO A 196 -4.46 -20.29 0.61
N GLU A 197 -5.40 -20.86 1.34
CA GLU A 197 -6.49 -21.71 0.84
C GLU A 197 -7.58 -20.91 0.11
N GLU A 198 -7.68 -19.61 0.36
CA GLU A 198 -8.71 -18.73 -0.23
C GLU A 198 -8.35 -18.28 -1.65
N ILE A 199 -7.10 -18.47 -2.06
CA ILE A 199 -6.54 -17.91 -3.30
C ILE A 199 -6.93 -18.77 -4.49
N LYS A 200 -7.45 -18.10 -5.53
CA LYS A 200 -7.81 -18.74 -6.80
C LYS A 200 -7.28 -17.92 -7.97
N ILE A 201 -6.86 -18.61 -9.03
CA ILE A 201 -6.54 -17.97 -10.30
C ILE A 201 -7.79 -17.24 -10.80
N GLY A 202 -7.62 -16.00 -11.25
CA GLY A 202 -8.69 -15.12 -11.67
C GLY A 202 -9.38 -14.33 -10.56
N ALA A 203 -9.04 -14.57 -9.28
CA ALA A 203 -9.61 -13.80 -8.17
C ALA A 203 -9.28 -12.30 -8.29
N PRO A 204 -10.24 -11.39 -8.01
CA PRO A 204 -10.02 -9.96 -8.08
C PRO A 204 -9.10 -9.49 -6.95
N VAL A 205 -8.13 -8.66 -7.30
CA VAL A 205 -7.13 -8.11 -6.38
C VAL A 205 -6.91 -6.63 -6.62
N GLU A 206 -6.45 -5.95 -5.58
CA GLU A 206 -5.98 -4.57 -5.67
C GLU A 206 -4.59 -4.43 -5.07
N MET A 207 -3.89 -3.38 -5.48
CA MET A 207 -2.53 -3.10 -5.01
C MET A 207 -2.58 -2.36 -3.67
N THR A 208 -1.75 -2.79 -2.72
CA THR A 208 -1.64 -2.20 -1.39
C THR A 208 -0.17 -1.91 -1.07
N TYR A 209 0.10 -0.73 -0.52
CA TYR A 209 1.46 -0.32 -0.17
C TYR A 209 1.79 -0.78 1.25
N ARG A 210 2.82 -1.61 1.41
CA ARG A 210 3.14 -2.26 2.70
C ARG A 210 4.63 -2.19 2.99
N ARG A 211 4.98 -2.28 4.28
CA ARG A 211 6.35 -2.55 4.71
C ARG A 211 6.75 -3.92 4.18
N PHE A 212 7.80 -3.94 3.36
CA PHE A 212 8.30 -5.13 2.70
C PHE A 212 9.36 -5.83 3.55
N HIS A 213 10.42 -5.13 3.94
CA HIS A 213 11.41 -5.59 4.92
C HIS A 213 12.09 -4.40 5.59
N GLU A 214 12.83 -4.69 6.65
CA GLU A 214 13.69 -3.75 7.36
C GLU A 214 15.09 -4.34 7.46
N GLU A 215 16.09 -3.63 6.96
CA GLU A 215 17.48 -4.08 7.02
C GLU A 215 18.40 -2.86 7.16
N ALA A 216 19.48 -2.98 7.94
CA ALA A 216 20.45 -1.90 8.18
C ALA A 216 19.82 -0.55 8.62
N GLY A 217 18.70 -0.59 9.35
CA GLY A 217 17.97 0.61 9.82
C GLY A 217 17.10 1.30 8.76
N PHE A 218 16.96 0.71 7.57
CA PHE A 218 16.08 1.21 6.51
C PHE A 218 14.78 0.42 6.45
N TYR A 219 13.66 1.16 6.51
CA TYR A 219 12.33 0.61 6.26
C TYR A 219 12.01 0.64 4.76
N ASN A 220 11.95 -0.52 4.13
CA ASN A 220 11.60 -0.64 2.72
C ASN A 220 10.10 -0.87 2.58
N TYR A 221 9.45 0.04 1.86
CA TYR A 221 8.04 -0.09 1.52
C TYR A 221 7.91 -0.44 0.04
N TYR A 222 7.03 -1.38 -0.26
CA TYR A 222 6.77 -1.82 -1.61
C TYR A 222 5.32 -2.27 -1.77
N TRP A 223 4.90 -2.39 -3.02
CA TRP A 223 3.55 -2.80 -3.37
C TRP A 223 3.38 -4.32 -3.22
N LYS A 224 2.34 -4.70 -2.48
CA LYS A 224 1.78 -6.05 -2.40
C LYS A 224 0.41 -6.04 -3.07
N CYS A 225 -0.20 -7.20 -3.27
CA CYS A 225 -1.60 -7.30 -3.66
C CYS A 225 -2.43 -7.85 -2.49
N ARG A 226 -3.71 -7.47 -2.43
CA ARG A 226 -4.69 -8.08 -1.52
C ARG A 226 -5.95 -8.45 -2.30
N PRO A 227 -6.67 -9.51 -1.93
CA PRO A 227 -7.98 -9.78 -2.50
C PRO A 227 -8.91 -8.59 -2.28
N MET A 228 -9.71 -8.28 -3.29
CA MET A 228 -10.86 -7.41 -3.09
C MET A 228 -11.91 -8.24 -2.36
N GLY A 229 -12.30 -7.83 -1.15
CA GLY A 229 -13.42 -8.48 -0.44
C GLY A 229 -14.66 -8.52 -1.34
N THR A 230 -15.41 -9.61 -1.27
CA THR A 230 -16.77 -9.69 -1.83
C THR A 230 -17.70 -8.68 -1.19
#